data_AF-A0A7C6ZZ31-F1
#
_entry.id   AF-A0A7C6ZZ31-F1
#
_cell.length_a   1.000
_cell.length_b   1.000
_cell.length_c   1.000
_cell.angle_alpha   90.00
_cell.angle_beta   90.00
_cell.angle_gamma   90.00
#
_symmetry.space_group_name_H-M   'P 1'
#
loop_
_entity.id
_entity.type
_entity.pdbx_description
1 polymer ?
#
loop_
_entity_poly.entity_id
_entity_poly.type
_entity_poly.pdbx_seq_one_letter_code
_entity_poly.pdbx_strand_id
1 'polypeptide(L)' 'ATCYADPTKAKEELGWVAEKDLQEMCEDSWRWQKNNPDGYGD' A
#
# COMPACT_ATOMS: atom_id res chain seq x y z
N ALA A 1 20.77 0.04 3.20
CA ALA A 1 20.08 -0.34 4.44
C ALA A 1 18.65 -0.70 4.06
N THR A 2 18.12 -1.81 4.55
CA THR A 2 16.74 -2.22 4.28
C THR A 2 16.05 -2.44 5.61
N CYS A 3 14.96 -1.72 5.83
CA CYS A 3 14.17 -1.78 7.06
C CYS A 3 12.85 -2.46 6.74
N TYR A 4 12.50 -3.48 7.50
CA TYR A 4 11.22 -4.17 7.42
C TYR A 4 10.53 -4.08 8.78
N ALA A 5 9.20 -4.03 8.77
CA ALA A 5 8.40 -4.02 9.98
C ALA A 5 7.93 -5.45 10.32
N ASP A 6 7.86 -5.77 11.61
CA ASP A 6 7.14 -6.93 12.12
C ASP A 6 5.70 -6.50 12.49
N PRO A 7 4.67 -6.89 11.72
CA PRO A 7 3.29 -6.49 11.96
C PRO A 7 2.57 -7.37 13.00
N THR A 8 3.25 -8.30 13.66
CA THR A 8 2.62 -9.27 14.57
C THR A 8 1.77 -8.61 15.65
N LYS A 9 2.25 -7.51 16.24
CA LYS A 9 1.50 -6.76 17.26
C LYS A 9 0.15 -6.21 16.76
N ALA A 10 0.11 -5.67 15.54
CA ALA A 10 -1.13 -5.13 14.97
C ALA A 10 -2.16 -6.24 14.69
N LYS A 11 -1.69 -7.44 14.32
CA LYS A 11 -2.54 -8.61 14.15
C LYS A 11 -3.13 -9.07 15.48
N GLU A 12 -2.33 -9.13 16.54
CA GLU A 12 -2.76 -9.59 17.86
C GLU A 12 -3.73 -8.62 18.54
N GLU A 13 -3.45 -7.31 18.48
CA GLU A 13 -4.23 -6.30 19.19
C GLU A 13 -5.43 -5.79 18.39
N LEU A 14 -5.31 -5.70 17.06
CA LEU A 14 -6.32 -5.08 16.20
C LEU A 14 -6.98 -6.08 15.23
N GLY A 15 -6.48 -7.32 15.17
CA GLY A 15 -6.91 -8.27 14.14
C GLY A 15 -6.51 -7.85 12.72
N TRP A 16 -5.64 -6.85 12.57
CA TRP A 16 -5.32 -6.25 11.28
C TRP A 16 -4.11 -6.91 10.63
N VAL A 17 -4.20 -7.14 9.32
CA VAL A 17 -3.12 -7.70 8.48
C VAL A 17 -3.10 -6.95 7.15
N ALA A 18 -1.90 -6.74 6.58
CA ALA A 18 -1.77 -6.27 5.22
C ALA A 18 -2.13 -7.40 4.24
N GLU A 19 -3.19 -7.21 3.44
CA GLU A 19 -3.72 -8.25 2.55
C GLU A 19 -3.19 -8.15 1.12
N LYS A 20 -2.69 -6.98 0.72
CA LYS A 20 -2.21 -6.71 -0.64
C LYS A 20 -0.75 -7.07 -0.81
N ASP A 21 -0.41 -7.65 -1.94
CA ASP A 21 0.98 -7.90 -2.31
C ASP A 21 1.64 -6.69 -3.01
N LEU A 22 2.94 -6.81 -3.27
CA LEU A 22 3.70 -5.74 -3.94
C LEU A 22 3.23 -5.48 -5.37
N GLN A 23 2.72 -6.50 -6.06
CA GLN A 23 2.27 -6.36 -7.44
C GLN A 23 0.98 -5.55 -7.48
N GLU A 24 0.01 -5.86 -6.64
CA GLU A 24 -1.24 -5.12 -6.49
C GLU A 24 -0.97 -3.66 -6.11
N MET A 25 0.00 -3.40 -5.22
CA MET A 25 0.42 -2.04 -4.88
C MET A 25 0.99 -1.27 -6.09
N CYS A 26 1.79 -1.93 -6.93
CA CYS A 26 2.33 -1.32 -8.15
C CYS A 26 1.24 -1.05 -9.19
N GLU A 27 0.33 -2.00 -9.37
CA GLU A 27 -0.80 -1.89 -10.31
C GLU A 27 -1.75 -0.77 -9.91
N ASP A 28 -2.11 -0.68 -8.62
CA ASP A 28 -2.96 0.38 -8.09
C ASP A 28 -2.29 1.76 -8.28
N SER A 29 -0.99 1.86 -8.03
CA SER A 29 -0.22 3.09 -8.22
C SER A 29 -0.23 3.54 -9.70
N TRP A 30 0.02 2.60 -10.62
CA TRP A 30 -0.02 2.89 -12.06
C TRP A 30 -1.43 3.26 -12.54
N ARG A 31 -2.44 2.55 -12.07
CA ARG A 31 -3.85 2.80 -12.40
C ARG A 31 -4.26 4.21 -11.97
N TRP A 32 -3.87 4.65 -10.77
CA TRP A 32 -4.13 6.01 -10.33
C TRP A 32 -3.44 7.03 -11.23
N GLN A 33 -2.14 6.87 -11.49
CA GLN A 33 -1.35 7.83 -12.26
C GLN A 33 -1.84 7.95 -13.70
N LYS A 34 -2.23 6.82 -14.31
CA LYS A 34 -2.80 6.79 -15.65
C LYS A 34 -4.12 7.56 -15.75
N ASN A 35 -4.97 7.47 -14.72
CA ASN A 35 -6.29 8.10 -14.72
C ASN A 35 -6.26 9.54 -14.21
N ASN A 36 -5.23 9.92 -13.46
CA ASN A 36 -5.04 11.26 -12.90
C ASN A 36 -3.62 11.75 -13.26
N PRO A 37 -3.33 12.01 -14.54
CA PRO A 37 -1.99 12.38 -14.99
C PRO A 37 -1.48 13.65 -14.31
N ASP A 38 -2.38 14.61 -14.06
CA ASP A 38 -2.08 15.89 -13.39
C ASP A 38 -2.42 15.86 -11.88
N GLY A 39 -2.75 14.68 -11.35
CA GLY A 39 -3.13 14.50 -9.95
C GLY A 39 -4.51 15.07 -9.61
N TYR A 40 -4.69 15.44 -8.33
CA TYR A 40 -5.88 16.20 -7.92
C TYR A 40 -5.66 17.67 -8.30
N GLY A 41 -6.64 18.27 -8.99
CA GLY A 41 -6.63 19.71 -9.25
C GLY A 41 -6.85 20.52 -7.97
N ASP A 42 -6.29 21.74 -7.96
CA ASP A 42 -6.43 22.71 -6.86
C ASP A 42 -7.85 23.26 -6.69
#